data_AF-A0A7L4R2I4-F1
#
_entry.id   AF-A0A7L4R2I4-F1
#
_cell.length_a   1.000
_cell.length_b   1.000
_cell.length_c   1.000
_cell.angle_alpha   90.00
_cell.angle_beta   90.00
_cell.angle_gamma   90.00
#
_symmetry.space_group_name_H-M   'P 1'
#
loop_
_entity.id
_entity.type
_entity.pdbx_description
1 polymer ?
#
loop_
_entity_poly.entity_id
_entity_poly.type
_entity_poly.pdbx_seq_one_letter_code
_entity_poly.pdbx_strand_id
1 'polypeptide(L)'
;MIDVYRLLIFTCCVGDPLYRTVRSDGVAQKEFKNSVFIGHAAPIRDEAEAKAFVLAVKERYSDANHNVSAYLINSGSTLVAKYDDDGEPAGSSGKPVFKVLELKELSNVAVVVTRYFGGIKLGFGGLSRAYREAAVAAIEEAGIIEVHETVALKLTVIYSDLQPVKKLVEEYGNVLDETYTDVVELSVEVRKGAEDDLISQVSELTRNRATVAYIDD
;
A
#
# COMPACT_ATOMS: atom_id res chain seq x y z
N MET A 1 4.79 -19.61 0.57
CA MET A 1 4.51 -18.29 -0.03
C MET A 1 4.00 -17.42 1.09
N ILE A 2 4.86 -16.59 1.65
CA ILE A 2 4.50 -15.68 2.74
C ILE A 2 3.59 -14.62 2.10
N ASP A 3 2.37 -14.53 2.60
CA ASP A 3 1.41 -13.51 2.20
C ASP A 3 1.85 -12.18 2.84
N VAL A 4 2.75 -11.47 2.18
CA VAL A 4 3.41 -10.24 2.68
C VAL A 4 2.45 -9.04 2.76
N TYR A 5 1.16 -9.24 2.44
CA TYR A 5 0.12 -8.21 2.47
C TYR A 5 -0.97 -8.56 3.49
N ARG A 6 -0.58 -8.99 4.70
CA ARG A 6 -1.50 -8.93 5.84
C ARG A 6 -1.62 -7.48 6.28
N LEU A 7 -2.85 -7.03 6.51
CA LEU A 7 -3.23 -5.61 6.59
C LEU A 7 -2.63 -4.92 7.83
N LEU A 8 -1.53 -4.19 7.60
CA LEU A 8 -0.80 -3.30 8.50
C LEU A 8 -1.56 -2.05 9.00
N ILE A 9 -2.52 -2.11 9.93
CA ILE A 9 -3.01 -0.88 10.60
C ILE A 9 -2.28 -0.73 11.92
N PHE A 10 -1.35 0.22 11.99
CA PHE A 10 -0.62 0.49 13.21
C PHE A 10 -0.99 1.86 13.79
N THR A 11 -1.28 1.87 15.09
CA THR A 11 -1.79 3.06 15.79
C THR A 11 -0.69 3.89 16.48
N CYS A 12 0.52 3.36 16.66
CA CYS A 12 1.61 4.04 17.34
C CYS A 12 2.75 4.47 16.40
N CYS A 13 3.44 5.58 16.68
CA CYS A 13 4.44 6.21 15.81
C CYS A 13 5.89 5.74 16.11
N VAL A 14 6.21 4.46 15.90
CA VAL A 14 7.58 3.98 16.05
C VAL A 14 8.11 3.48 14.70
N GLY A 15 9.10 4.20 14.15
CA GLY A 15 9.81 3.88 12.92
C GLY A 15 9.28 4.59 11.67
N ASP A 16 10.20 5.03 10.79
CA ASP A 16 9.86 5.43 9.43
C ASP A 16 9.40 4.19 8.63
N PRO A 17 8.34 4.28 7.82
CA PRO A 17 7.89 3.13 7.03
C PRO A 17 8.96 2.71 6.02
N LEU A 18 9.06 1.40 5.76
CA LEU A 18 9.92 0.86 4.71
C LEU A 18 9.53 1.44 3.35
N TYR A 19 8.22 1.53 3.09
CA TYR A 19 7.65 2.26 1.96
C TYR A 19 6.16 2.54 2.17
N ARG A 20 5.59 3.41 1.32
CA ARG A 20 4.15 3.62 1.20
C ARG A 20 3.63 3.03 -0.09
N THR A 21 2.44 2.46 -0.06
CA THR A 21 1.75 1.91 -1.24
C THR A 21 0.24 2.11 -1.11
N VAL A 22 -0.53 1.62 -2.08
CA VAL A 22 -1.98 1.57 -2.01
C VAL A 22 -2.46 0.24 -1.41
N ARG A 23 -3.59 0.26 -0.70
CA ARG A 23 -4.13 -0.90 0.03
C ARG A 23 -4.76 -1.93 -0.91
N SER A 24 -5.51 -1.44 -1.89
CA SER A 24 -6.30 -2.24 -2.81
C SER A 24 -6.40 -1.56 -4.16
N ASP A 25 -7.13 -2.15 -5.08
CA ASP A 25 -7.49 -1.46 -6.32
C ASP A 25 -8.37 -0.24 -6.00
N GLY A 26 -8.15 0.86 -6.73
CA GLY A 26 -8.95 2.07 -6.65
C GLY A 26 -9.32 2.57 -8.04
N VAL A 27 -10.56 3.04 -8.19
CA VAL A 27 -11.08 3.55 -9.45
C VAL A 27 -11.83 4.86 -9.22
N ALA A 28 -11.48 5.89 -9.98
CA ALA A 28 -12.16 7.18 -9.88
C ALA A 28 -12.28 7.85 -11.25
N GLN A 29 -13.43 8.49 -11.49
CA GLN A 29 -13.69 9.25 -12.71
C GLN A 29 -13.63 10.77 -12.44
N LYS A 30 -13.05 11.51 -13.38
CA LYS A 30 -13.06 12.97 -13.44
C LYS A 30 -13.43 13.45 -14.85
N GLU A 31 -14.03 14.62 -14.93
CA GLU A 31 -14.42 15.24 -16.20
C GLU A 31 -13.77 16.61 -16.36
N PHE A 32 -13.20 16.87 -17.54
CA PHE A 32 -12.57 18.15 -17.89
C PHE A 32 -12.93 18.54 -19.31
N LYS A 33 -13.68 19.64 -19.47
CA LYS A 33 -14.12 20.15 -20.78
C LYS A 33 -14.68 19.02 -21.67
N ASN A 34 -15.67 18.29 -21.16
CA ASN A 34 -16.34 17.13 -21.77
C ASN A 34 -15.45 15.89 -22.00
N SER A 35 -14.14 15.97 -21.73
CA SER A 35 -13.29 14.78 -21.75
C SER A 35 -13.44 14.04 -20.42
N VAL A 36 -13.56 12.72 -20.49
CA VAL A 36 -13.67 11.84 -19.32
C VAL A 36 -12.30 11.21 -19.05
N PHE A 37 -11.88 11.19 -17.80
CA PHE A 37 -10.64 10.58 -17.32
C PHE A 37 -10.99 9.59 -16.22
N ILE A 38 -10.66 8.32 -16.41
CA ILE A 38 -10.90 7.24 -15.46
C ILE A 38 -9.54 6.79 -14.95
N GLY A 39 -9.22 7.11 -13.71
CA GLY A 39 -8.02 6.64 -13.04
C GLY A 39 -8.24 5.26 -12.44
N HIS A 40 -7.26 4.39 -12.59
CA HIS A 40 -7.14 3.09 -11.97
C HIS A 40 -5.81 3.04 -11.22
N ALA A 41 -5.82 2.63 -9.95
CA ALA A 41 -4.63 2.39 -9.16
C ALA A 41 -4.67 0.97 -8.61
N ALA A 42 -3.53 0.29 -8.54
CA ALA A 42 -3.43 -1.04 -7.97
C ALA A 42 -2.08 -1.26 -7.26
N PRO A 43 -2.05 -2.02 -6.16
CA PRO A 43 -0.80 -2.49 -5.58
C PRO A 43 -0.17 -3.53 -6.51
N ILE A 44 1.14 -3.48 -6.65
CA ILE A 44 1.91 -4.41 -7.50
C ILE A 44 3.21 -4.80 -6.80
N ARG A 45 3.67 -6.03 -7.01
CA ARG A 45 4.89 -6.58 -6.39
C ARG A 45 6.10 -6.49 -7.30
N ASP A 46 5.86 -6.61 -8.60
CA ASP A 46 6.91 -6.70 -9.59
C ASP A 46 6.48 -6.12 -10.95
N GLU A 47 7.41 -6.16 -11.92
CA GLU A 47 7.16 -5.62 -13.24
C GLU A 47 6.18 -6.46 -14.06
N ALA A 48 6.03 -7.76 -13.74
CA ALA A 48 5.09 -8.64 -14.43
C ALA A 48 3.65 -8.28 -14.03
N GLU A 49 3.39 -8.09 -12.73
CA GLU A 49 2.10 -7.61 -12.22
C GLU A 49 1.77 -6.22 -12.76
N ALA A 50 2.75 -5.31 -12.82
CA ALA A 50 2.58 -3.98 -13.41
C ALA A 50 2.12 -4.06 -14.88
N LYS A 51 2.79 -4.88 -15.69
CA LYS A 51 2.48 -5.07 -17.12
C LYS A 51 1.11 -5.73 -17.30
N ALA A 52 0.79 -6.73 -16.47
CA ALA A 52 -0.50 -7.41 -16.49
C ALA A 52 -1.65 -6.44 -16.16
N PHE A 53 -1.49 -5.61 -15.12
CA PHE A 53 -2.46 -4.59 -14.76
C PHE A 53 -2.68 -3.57 -15.87
N VAL A 54 -1.60 -3.03 -16.45
CA VAL A 54 -1.69 -2.08 -17.56
C VAL A 54 -2.41 -2.71 -18.76
N LEU A 55 -2.08 -3.95 -19.10
CA LEU A 55 -2.73 -4.66 -20.20
C LEU A 55 -4.23 -4.88 -19.93
N ALA A 56 -4.59 -5.31 -18.73
CA ALA A 56 -5.99 -5.54 -18.36
C ALA A 56 -6.85 -4.27 -18.46
N VAL A 57 -6.31 -3.11 -18.03
CA VAL A 57 -7.01 -1.82 -18.20
C VAL A 57 -7.09 -1.43 -19.68
N LYS A 58 -6.02 -1.60 -20.47
CA LYS A 58 -6.02 -1.33 -21.92
C LYS A 58 -7.05 -2.19 -22.66
N GLU A 59 -7.18 -3.46 -22.32
CA GLU A 59 -8.16 -4.37 -22.93
C GLU A 59 -9.60 -3.97 -22.55
N ARG A 60 -9.82 -3.65 -21.26
CA ARG A 60 -11.12 -3.21 -20.74
C ARG A 60 -11.62 -1.92 -21.39
N TYR A 61 -10.70 -0.99 -21.68
CA TYR A 61 -10.98 0.31 -22.29
C TYR A 61 -10.28 0.46 -23.65
N SER A 62 -10.43 -0.57 -24.48
CA SER A 62 -9.81 -0.65 -25.81
C SER A 62 -10.41 0.35 -26.83
N ASP A 63 -11.57 0.92 -26.53
CA ASP A 63 -12.24 1.96 -27.31
C ASP A 63 -11.87 3.38 -26.87
N ALA A 64 -11.09 3.53 -25.80
CA ALA A 64 -10.62 4.82 -25.32
C ALA A 64 -9.57 5.44 -26.25
N ASN A 65 -9.40 6.76 -26.17
CA ASN A 65 -8.39 7.46 -26.97
C ASN A 65 -6.97 7.16 -26.48
N HIS A 66 -6.78 7.13 -25.16
CA HIS A 66 -5.49 6.90 -24.51
C HIS A 66 -5.69 6.17 -23.18
N ASN A 67 -4.77 5.28 -22.85
CA ASN A 67 -4.61 4.55 -21.61
C ASN A 67 -3.19 4.80 -21.09
N VAL A 68 -3.00 5.99 -20.54
CA VAL A 68 -1.72 6.50 -20.02
C VAL A 68 -1.36 5.75 -18.76
N SER A 69 -0.11 5.29 -18.63
CA SER A 69 0.29 4.49 -17.47
C SER A 69 1.54 5.02 -16.78
N ALA A 70 1.65 4.75 -15.49
CA ALA A 70 2.86 4.92 -14.71
C ALA A 70 2.93 3.88 -13.59
N TYR A 71 4.12 3.40 -13.27
CA TYR A 71 4.35 2.55 -12.11
C TYR A 71 5.72 2.78 -11.50
N LEU A 72 5.81 2.53 -10.20
CA LEU A 72 7.06 2.55 -9.43
C LEU A 72 7.10 1.30 -8.57
N ILE A 73 8.16 0.51 -8.71
CA ILE A 73 8.39 -0.73 -7.96
C ILE A 73 9.66 -0.55 -7.13
N ASN A 74 9.60 -0.97 -5.87
CA ASN A 74 10.70 -0.98 -4.94
C ASN A 74 10.92 -2.40 -4.40
N SER A 75 12.04 -3.02 -4.82
CA SER A 75 12.46 -4.35 -4.36
C SER A 75 13.50 -4.30 -3.23
N GLY A 76 13.62 -3.17 -2.53
CA GLY A 76 14.63 -2.89 -1.51
C GLY A 76 15.98 -2.44 -2.10
N SER A 77 16.56 -3.23 -3.01
CA SER A 77 17.86 -2.92 -3.63
C SER A 77 17.76 -2.11 -4.92
N THR A 78 16.58 -2.02 -5.53
CA THR A 78 16.41 -1.43 -6.87
C THR A 78 15.03 -0.78 -6.99
N LEU A 79 15.01 0.38 -7.65
CA LEU A 79 13.78 1.06 -8.04
C LEU A 79 13.58 0.92 -9.54
N VAL A 80 12.40 0.43 -9.93
CA VAL A 80 11.97 0.37 -11.34
C VAL A 80 10.86 1.39 -11.54
N ALA A 81 11.15 2.44 -12.30
CA ALA A 81 10.23 3.52 -12.61
C ALA A 81 9.91 3.51 -14.11
N LYS A 82 8.61 3.53 -14.45
CA LYS A 82 8.18 3.65 -15.85
C LYS A 82 6.93 4.50 -15.96
N TYR A 83 6.83 5.24 -17.06
CA TYR A 83 5.61 5.90 -17.50
C TYR A 83 5.51 5.89 -19.03
N ASP A 84 4.28 5.96 -19.53
CA ASP A 84 3.94 5.95 -20.94
C ASP A 84 2.84 6.97 -21.20
N ASP A 85 3.05 7.86 -22.16
CA ASP A 85 2.07 8.87 -22.59
C ASP A 85 1.00 8.29 -23.53
N ASP A 86 1.13 7.04 -24.00
CA ASP A 86 0.15 6.32 -24.82
C ASP A 86 -0.41 7.13 -26.01
N GLY A 87 0.46 7.88 -26.70
CA GLY A 87 0.12 8.70 -27.86
C GLY A 87 -0.40 10.11 -27.55
N GLU A 88 -0.51 10.49 -26.28
CA GLU A 88 -0.65 11.91 -25.89
C GLU A 88 0.63 12.71 -26.23
N PRO A 89 0.56 14.06 -26.27
CA PRO A 89 1.75 14.87 -26.42
C PRO A 89 2.82 14.51 -25.38
N ALA A 90 4.05 14.31 -25.83
CA ALA A 90 5.14 13.83 -24.98
C ALA A 90 5.31 14.66 -23.69
N GLY A 91 5.35 13.97 -22.55
CA GLY A 91 5.49 14.54 -21.21
C GLY A 91 4.24 15.23 -20.66
N SER A 92 3.11 15.20 -21.37
CA SER A 92 1.87 15.85 -20.95
C SER A 92 0.97 14.97 -20.08
N SER A 93 1.25 13.66 -19.96
CA SER A 93 0.34 12.72 -19.32
C SER A 93 1.02 11.71 -18.39
N GLY A 94 1.78 10.75 -18.92
CA GLY A 94 2.43 9.68 -18.15
C GLY A 94 3.41 10.23 -17.12
N LYS A 95 4.22 11.22 -17.52
CA LYS A 95 5.12 11.91 -16.58
C LYS A 95 4.37 12.63 -15.45
N PRO A 96 3.30 13.40 -15.71
CA PRO A 96 2.44 13.92 -14.65
C PRO A 96 1.82 12.86 -13.73
N VAL A 97 1.34 11.72 -14.26
CA VAL A 97 0.83 10.60 -13.43
C VAL A 97 1.94 10.05 -12.54
N PHE A 98 3.12 9.77 -13.11
CA PHE A 98 4.29 9.32 -12.35
C PHE A 98 4.69 10.30 -11.25
N LYS A 99 4.61 11.61 -11.52
CA LYS A 99 4.94 12.64 -10.53
C LYS A 99 4.01 12.61 -9.31
N VAL A 100 2.77 12.14 -9.46
CA VAL A 100 1.86 11.92 -8.33
C VAL A 100 2.40 10.82 -7.42
N LEU A 101 2.92 9.72 -7.97
CA LEU A 101 3.52 8.64 -7.20
C LEU A 101 4.71 9.14 -6.39
N GLU A 102 5.62 9.90 -7.03
CA GLU A 102 6.78 10.48 -6.35
C GLU A 102 6.37 11.45 -5.23
N LEU A 103 5.43 12.37 -5.50
CA LEU A 103 5.02 13.39 -4.53
C LEU A 103 4.25 12.80 -3.33
N LYS A 104 3.57 11.66 -3.53
CA LYS A 104 2.91 10.91 -2.44
C LYS A 104 3.83 9.85 -1.83
N GLU A 105 5.10 9.78 -2.25
CA GLU A 105 6.12 8.84 -1.78
C GLU A 105 5.70 7.37 -1.92
N LEU A 106 4.95 7.05 -2.97
CA LEU A 106 4.41 5.72 -3.20
C LEU A 106 5.38 4.87 -4.02
N SER A 107 5.49 3.60 -3.67
CA SER A 107 6.13 2.56 -4.46
C SER A 107 5.30 1.27 -4.40
N ASN A 108 5.66 0.29 -5.23
CA ASN A 108 4.88 -0.95 -5.39
C ASN A 108 3.44 -0.65 -5.80
N VAL A 109 3.28 0.28 -6.75
CA VAL A 109 1.99 0.77 -7.24
C VAL A 109 2.04 1.01 -8.75
N ALA A 110 0.94 0.66 -9.43
CA ALA A 110 0.69 1.00 -10.82
C ALA A 110 -0.56 1.87 -10.92
N VAL A 111 -0.53 2.83 -11.84
CA VAL A 111 -1.66 3.69 -12.18
C VAL A 111 -1.85 3.70 -13.70
N VAL A 112 -3.11 3.56 -14.13
CA VAL A 112 -3.54 3.79 -15.51
C VAL A 112 -4.62 4.86 -15.50
N VAL A 113 -4.51 5.85 -16.36
CA VAL A 113 -5.57 6.84 -16.60
C VAL A 113 -6.06 6.69 -18.02
N THR A 114 -7.28 6.18 -18.14
CA THR A 114 -8.02 6.06 -19.39
C THR A 114 -8.67 7.39 -19.73
N ARG A 115 -8.54 7.85 -20.97
CA ARG A 115 -9.12 9.09 -21.45
C ARG A 115 -10.06 8.87 -22.64
N TYR A 116 -11.27 9.42 -22.54
CA TYR A 116 -12.19 9.65 -23.65
C TYR A 116 -12.21 11.15 -24.00
N PHE A 117 -11.93 11.49 -25.26
CA PHE A 117 -11.85 12.86 -25.73
C PHE A 117 -13.24 13.47 -25.95
N GLY A 118 -13.49 14.61 -25.31
CA GLY A 118 -14.78 15.30 -25.34
C GLY A 118 -14.98 16.33 -26.45
N GLY A 119 -14.14 16.33 -27.50
CA GLY A 119 -14.22 17.31 -28.60
C GLY A 119 -13.54 18.65 -28.32
N ILE A 120 -13.15 18.96 -27.07
CA ILE A 120 -12.48 20.22 -26.70
C ILE A 120 -11.03 19.97 -26.29
N LYS A 121 -10.08 20.59 -27.00
CA LYS A 121 -8.65 20.50 -26.65
C LYS A 121 -8.38 21.20 -25.32
N LEU A 122 -7.67 20.50 -24.42
CA LEU A 122 -7.30 21.00 -23.10
C LEU A 122 -6.02 21.86 -23.10
N GLY A 123 -5.18 21.72 -24.13
CA GLY A 123 -3.81 22.25 -24.13
C GLY A 123 -2.90 21.50 -23.14
N PHE A 124 -1.58 21.68 -23.25
CA PHE A 124 -0.59 20.91 -22.48
C PHE A 124 -0.82 20.99 -20.96
N GLY A 125 -0.97 22.21 -20.43
CA GLY A 125 -1.18 22.42 -18.99
C GLY A 125 -2.51 21.87 -18.48
N GLY A 126 -3.59 22.01 -19.26
CA GLY A 126 -4.90 21.47 -18.91
C GLY A 126 -4.91 19.94 -18.91
N LEU A 127 -4.23 19.33 -19.89
CA LEU A 127 -4.09 17.89 -20.00
C LEU A 127 -3.27 17.30 -18.84
N SER A 128 -2.11 17.90 -18.56
CA SER A 128 -1.26 17.52 -17.43
C SER A 128 -1.97 17.64 -16.09
N ARG A 129 -2.83 18.65 -15.93
CA ARG A 129 -3.68 18.80 -14.73
C ARG A 129 -4.72 17.69 -14.64
N ALA A 130 -5.44 17.40 -15.73
CA ALA A 130 -6.49 16.37 -15.74
C ALA A 130 -5.95 14.98 -15.38
N TYR A 131 -4.81 14.58 -15.96
CA TYR A 131 -4.16 13.31 -15.66
C TYR A 131 -3.73 13.20 -14.19
N ARG A 132 -3.16 14.27 -13.62
CA ARG A 132 -2.78 14.29 -12.19
C ARG A 132 -4.00 14.15 -11.28
N GLU A 133 -5.06 14.90 -11.53
CA GLU A 133 -6.25 14.86 -10.68
C GLU A 133 -6.97 13.50 -10.76
N ALA A 134 -7.00 12.86 -11.93
CA ALA A 134 -7.55 11.51 -12.07
C ALA A 134 -6.70 10.46 -11.33
N ALA A 135 -5.37 10.52 -11.46
CA ALA A 135 -4.45 9.64 -10.75
C ALA A 135 -4.56 9.79 -9.22
N VAL A 136 -4.59 11.04 -8.72
CA VAL A 136 -4.78 11.34 -7.30
C VAL A 136 -6.08 10.73 -6.79
N ALA A 137 -7.19 10.90 -7.51
CA ALA A 137 -8.48 10.39 -7.09
C ALA A 137 -8.51 8.84 -7.03
N ALA A 138 -7.89 8.16 -7.99
CA ALA A 138 -7.80 6.70 -7.98
C ALA A 138 -6.93 6.17 -6.83
N ILE A 139 -5.82 6.85 -6.54
CA ILE A 139 -4.94 6.53 -5.40
C ILE A 139 -5.66 6.75 -4.06
N GLU A 140 -6.47 7.81 -3.96
CA GLU A 140 -7.24 8.09 -2.74
C GLU A 140 -8.31 7.04 -2.51
N GLU A 141 -9.01 6.61 -3.56
CA GLU A 141 -9.98 5.49 -3.49
C GLU A 141 -9.29 4.17 -3.12
N ALA A 142 -8.09 3.93 -3.65
CA ALA A 142 -7.28 2.76 -3.35
C ALA A 142 -6.79 2.70 -1.88
N GLY A 143 -6.79 3.84 -1.19
CA GLY A 143 -6.32 4.02 0.19
C GLY A 143 -4.80 3.86 0.32
N ILE A 144 -4.11 4.85 0.87
CA ILE A 144 -2.66 4.76 1.11
C ILE A 144 -2.40 4.02 2.42
N ILE A 145 -1.45 3.09 2.40
CA ILE A 145 -0.94 2.37 3.57
C ILE A 145 0.58 2.52 3.66
N GLU A 146 1.08 2.34 4.88
CA GLU A 146 2.50 2.24 5.19
C GLU A 146 2.86 0.77 5.41
N VAL A 147 4.01 0.37 4.86
CA VAL A 147 4.58 -0.95 5.07
C VAL A 147 5.79 -0.80 5.98
N HIS A 148 5.82 -1.61 7.03
CA HIS A 148 6.85 -1.61 8.07
C HIS A 148 7.53 -2.98 8.09
N GLU A 149 8.82 -3.02 8.42
CA GLU A 149 9.45 -4.29 8.79
C GLU A 149 8.84 -4.78 10.11
N THR A 150 8.53 -6.07 10.19
CA THR A 150 8.02 -6.71 11.40
C THR A 150 8.93 -7.85 11.83
N VAL A 151 8.83 -8.21 13.10
CA VAL A 151 9.44 -9.41 13.66
C VAL A 151 8.37 -10.23 14.37
N ALA A 152 8.54 -11.55 14.37
CA ALA A 152 7.60 -12.47 14.98
C ALA A 152 8.02 -12.79 16.43
N LEU A 153 7.08 -12.65 17.36
CA LEU A 153 7.24 -13.04 18.76
C LEU A 153 6.19 -14.08 19.14
N LYS A 154 6.57 -14.96 20.07
CA LYS A 154 5.67 -15.88 20.77
C LYS A 154 5.48 -15.38 22.19
N LEU A 155 4.24 -15.04 22.56
CA LEU A 155 3.87 -14.68 23.92
C LEU A 155 3.13 -15.86 24.57
N THR A 156 3.54 -16.25 25.76
CA THR A 156 2.79 -17.23 26.57
C THR A 156 2.13 -16.50 27.72
N VAL A 157 0.79 -16.50 27.75
CA VAL A 157 -0.01 -15.72 28.68
C VAL A 157 -1.04 -16.59 29.40
N ILE A 158 -1.36 -16.23 30.64
CA ILE A 158 -2.48 -16.84 31.35
C ILE A 158 -3.81 -16.22 30.90
N TYR A 159 -4.90 -16.97 31.04
CA TYR A 159 -6.24 -16.54 30.59
C TYR A 159 -6.70 -15.20 31.16
N SER A 160 -6.35 -14.88 32.42
CA SER A 160 -6.74 -13.59 33.04
C SER A 160 -6.04 -12.38 32.42
N ASP A 161 -4.86 -12.60 31.82
CA ASP A 161 -4.02 -11.55 31.24
C ASP A 161 -4.21 -11.46 29.71
N LEU A 162 -4.88 -12.44 29.09
CA LEU A 162 -5.02 -12.57 27.63
C LEU A 162 -5.59 -11.31 26.96
N GLN A 163 -6.77 -10.84 27.38
CA GLN A 163 -7.43 -9.70 26.72
C GLN A 163 -6.62 -8.40 26.90
N PRO A 164 -6.11 -8.06 28.09
CA PRO A 164 -5.17 -6.96 28.27
C PRO A 164 -3.94 -7.05 27.38
N VAL A 165 -3.31 -8.24 27.27
CA VAL A 165 -2.12 -8.42 26.42
C VAL A 165 -2.45 -8.26 24.94
N LYS A 166 -3.57 -8.83 24.45
CA LYS A 166 -3.98 -8.67 23.04
C LYS A 166 -4.19 -7.20 22.69
N LYS A 167 -4.87 -6.45 23.56
CA LYS A 167 -5.07 -5.01 23.37
C LYS A 167 -3.74 -4.25 23.34
N LEU A 168 -2.80 -4.61 24.20
CA LEU A 168 -1.46 -4.03 24.18
C LEU A 168 -0.74 -4.36 22.87
N VAL A 169 -0.80 -5.61 22.38
CA VAL A 169 -0.20 -6.02 21.11
C VAL A 169 -0.73 -5.18 19.94
N GLU A 170 -2.02 -4.86 19.91
CA GLU A 170 -2.63 -4.01 18.87
C GLU A 170 -2.03 -2.58 18.79
N GLU A 171 -1.35 -2.11 19.85
CA GLU A 171 -0.63 -0.83 19.83
C GLU A 171 0.71 -0.92 19.09
N TYR A 172 1.30 -2.12 19.02
CA TYR A 172 2.65 -2.38 18.50
C TYR A 172 2.67 -3.23 17.21
N GLY A 173 1.60 -3.99 16.94
CA GLY A 173 1.47 -4.88 15.80
C GLY A 173 0.19 -5.72 15.84
N ASN A 174 0.24 -6.98 15.42
CA ASN A 174 -0.94 -7.82 15.27
C ASN A 174 -0.75 -9.23 15.85
N VAL A 175 -1.86 -9.83 16.28
CA VAL A 175 -1.91 -11.26 16.61
C VAL A 175 -2.09 -12.06 15.32
N LEU A 176 -1.15 -12.96 15.06
CA LEU A 176 -1.14 -13.81 13.86
C LEU A 176 -1.93 -15.10 14.06
N ASP A 177 -1.77 -15.72 15.24
CA ASP A 177 -2.37 -16.99 15.62
C ASP A 177 -2.51 -17.11 17.15
N GLU A 178 -3.44 -17.95 17.61
CA GLU A 178 -3.75 -18.17 19.02
C GLU A 178 -3.95 -19.66 19.30
N THR A 179 -3.11 -20.22 20.18
CA THR A 179 -3.21 -21.62 20.62
C THR A 179 -3.60 -21.69 22.09
N TYR A 180 -4.69 -22.41 22.37
CA TYR A 180 -5.29 -22.52 23.70
C TYR A 180 -4.94 -23.86 24.34
N THR A 181 -4.20 -23.82 25.45
CA THR A 181 -3.82 -24.98 26.27
C THR A 181 -4.09 -24.68 27.76
N ASP A 182 -3.27 -25.20 28.68
CA ASP A 182 -3.24 -24.77 30.09
C ASP A 182 -2.85 -23.28 30.24
N VAL A 183 -2.14 -22.76 29.22
CA VAL A 183 -1.85 -21.35 28.97
C VAL A 183 -2.25 -21.00 27.54
N VAL A 184 -2.33 -19.71 27.22
CA VAL A 184 -2.61 -19.24 25.85
C VAL A 184 -1.30 -18.80 25.22
N GLU A 185 -0.98 -19.37 24.07
CA GLU A 185 0.17 -18.98 23.26
C GLU A 185 -0.32 -18.07 22.13
N LEU A 186 0.26 -16.88 22.03
CA LEU A 186 0.00 -15.91 20.96
C LEU A 186 1.23 -15.85 20.06
N SER A 187 1.06 -16.12 18.79
CA SER A 187 2.03 -15.70 17.77
C SER A 187 1.65 -14.30 17.33
N VAL A 188 2.56 -13.34 17.47
CA VAL A 188 2.32 -11.94 17.12
C VAL A 188 3.41 -11.44 16.18
N GLU A 189 3.05 -10.52 15.30
CA GLU A 189 4.01 -9.70 14.57
C GLU A 189 4.06 -8.32 15.19
N VAL A 190 5.28 -7.81 15.37
CA VAL A 190 5.54 -6.53 16.01
C VAL A 190 6.40 -5.71 15.08
N ARG A 191 6.19 -4.40 15.03
CA ARG A 191 7.11 -3.53 14.29
C ARG A 191 8.54 -3.73 14.75
N LYS A 192 9.44 -3.83 13.78
CA LYS A 192 10.87 -3.94 14.05
C LYS A 192 11.35 -2.70 14.80
N GLY A 193 12.08 -2.90 15.90
CA GLY A 193 12.55 -1.84 16.80
C GLY A 193 11.56 -1.45 17.90
N ALA A 194 10.35 -2.02 17.92
CA ALA A 194 9.36 -1.81 18.98
C ALA A 194 9.19 -3.02 19.91
N GLU A 195 10.00 -4.07 19.72
CA GLU A 195 9.92 -5.33 20.45
C GLU A 195 10.25 -5.15 21.91
N ASP A 196 11.36 -4.46 22.21
CA ASP A 196 11.85 -4.29 23.58
C ASP A 196 10.83 -3.53 24.44
N ASP A 197 10.18 -2.53 23.85
CA ASP A 197 9.10 -1.77 24.49
C ASP A 197 7.88 -2.67 24.75
N LEU A 198 7.42 -3.44 23.75
CA LEU A 198 6.32 -4.37 23.94
C LEU A 198 6.65 -5.41 25.02
N ILE A 199 7.85 -6.00 24.99
CA ILE A 199 8.31 -7.00 25.97
C ILE A 199 8.28 -6.40 27.38
N SER A 200 8.75 -5.15 27.53
CA SER A 200 8.72 -4.42 28.80
C SER A 200 7.27 -4.19 29.28
N GLN A 201 6.38 -3.70 28.42
CA GLN A 201 4.98 -3.45 28.75
C GLN A 201 4.20 -4.72 29.09
N VAL A 202 4.42 -5.81 28.35
CA VAL A 202 3.83 -7.13 28.63
C VAL A 202 4.30 -7.64 30.00
N SER A 203 5.59 -7.47 30.30
CA SER A 203 6.16 -7.88 31.59
C SER A 203 5.56 -7.09 32.75
N GLU A 204 5.39 -5.77 32.60
CA GLU A 204 4.75 -4.92 33.62
C GLU A 204 3.27 -5.27 33.82
N LEU A 205 2.50 -5.32 32.73
CA LEU A 205 1.07 -5.62 32.71
C LEU A 205 0.75 -6.97 33.37
N THR A 206 1.55 -7.98 33.08
CA THR A 206 1.38 -9.34 33.61
C THR A 206 2.14 -9.57 34.91
N ARG A 207 2.85 -8.57 35.44
CA ARG A 207 3.76 -8.70 36.61
C ARG A 207 4.72 -9.88 36.45
N ASN A 208 5.34 -10.01 35.28
CA ASN A 208 6.27 -11.07 34.86
C ASN A 208 5.66 -12.48 34.84
N ARG A 209 4.34 -12.62 34.72
CA ARG A 209 3.68 -13.93 34.54
C ARG A 209 3.75 -14.40 33.08
N ALA A 210 3.76 -13.49 32.12
CA ALA A 210 3.92 -13.84 30.72
C ALA A 210 5.38 -14.07 30.35
N THR A 211 5.62 -14.94 29.38
CA THR A 211 6.94 -15.10 28.75
C THR A 211 6.88 -14.67 27.29
N VAL A 212 8.00 -14.13 26.79
CA VAL A 212 8.13 -13.73 25.39
C VAL A 212 9.37 -14.39 24.81
N ALA A 213 9.25 -14.94 23.60
CA ALA A 213 10.36 -15.50 22.83
C ALA A 213 10.30 -15.00 21.39
N TYR A 214 11.45 -14.81 20.77
CA TYR A 214 11.52 -14.58 19.32
C TYR A 214 11.17 -15.88 18.59
N ILE A 215 10.39 -15.77 17.52
CA ILE A 215 10.15 -16.88 16.60
C ILE A 215 11.24 -16.74 15.53
N ASP A 216 12.20 -17.65 15.52
CA ASP A 216 13.18 -17.74 14.45
C ASP A 216 12.47 -18.30 13.19
N ASP A 217 12.60 -17.59 12.06
CA ASP A 217 12.16 -18.04 10.73
C ASP A 217 13.08 -19.14 10.14
#